data_AF-A0A931PQ78-F1
#
_entry.id   AF-A0A931PQ78-F1
#
_cell.length_a   1.000
_cell.length_b   1.000
_cell.length_c   1.000
_cell.angle_alpha   90.00
_cell.angle_beta   90.00
_cell.angle_gamma   90.00
#
_symmetry.space_group_name_H-M   'P 1'
#
loop_
_entity.id
_entity.type
_entity.pdbx_description
1 polymer ?
#
loop_
_entity_poly.entity_id
_entity_poly.type
_entity_poly.pdbx_seq_one_letter_code
_entity_poly.pdbx_strand_id
1 'polypeptide(L)' 'MKGLWSYHFSYKGTQYRIVYEIYPADRLVLVLMIGPREGFYEALRRRVG' A
#
# COMPACT_ATOMS: atom_id res chain seq x y z
N MET A 1 11.82 -5.54 0.19
CA MET A 1 11.11 -5.06 1.39
C MET A 1 10.40 -6.24 2.02
N LYS A 2 10.93 -6.79 3.11
CA LYS A 2 10.25 -7.84 3.89
C LYS A 2 9.32 -7.13 4.90
N GLY A 3 8.05 -7.54 4.98
CA GLY A 3 7.09 -7.02 5.98
C GLY A 3 5.92 -6.18 5.42
N LEU A 4 5.98 -5.72 4.17
CA LEU A 4 4.90 -4.95 3.55
C LEU A 4 3.87 -5.85 2.86
N TRP A 5 2.59 -5.58 3.11
CA TRP A 5 1.45 -6.19 2.45
C TRP A 5 0.87 -5.21 1.42
N SER A 6 0.14 -5.75 0.43
CA SER A 6 -0.59 -4.92 -0.52
C SER A 6 -1.99 -5.46 -0.79
N TYR A 7 -2.97 -4.56 -0.86
CA TYR A 7 -4.34 -4.85 -1.26
C TYR A 7 -4.68 -4.09 -2.54
N HIS A 8 -5.31 -4.78 -3.50
CA HIS A 8 -5.57 -4.27 -4.85
C HIS A 8 -7.09 -4.25 -5.05
N PHE A 9 -7.61 -3.12 -5.52
CA PHE A 9 -9.04 -2.99 -5.78
C PHE A 9 -9.29 -2.06 -6.97
N SER A 10 -10.45 -2.22 -7.60
CA SER A 10 -10.90 -1.35 -8.69
C SER A 10 -12.01 -0.43 -8.19
N TYR A 11 -11.94 0.85 -8.54
CA TYR A 11 -13.01 1.81 -8.26
C TYR A 11 -13.17 2.74 -9.45
N LYS A 12 -14.40 2.83 -9.98
CA LYS A 12 -14.74 3.68 -11.14
C LYS A 12 -13.81 3.51 -12.35
N GLY A 13 -13.42 2.28 -12.66
CA GLY A 13 -12.52 1.96 -13.77
C GLY A 13 -11.03 2.19 -13.51
N THR A 14 -10.66 2.73 -12.34
CA THR A 14 -9.26 2.91 -11.93
C THR A 14 -8.81 1.80 -11.00
N GLN A 15 -7.63 1.24 -11.25
CA GLN A 15 -6.98 0.26 -10.37
C GLN A 15 -6.22 0.99 -9.27
N TYR A 16 -6.51 0.67 -8.01
CA TYR A 16 -5.86 1.23 -6.83
C TYR A 16 -5.06 0.17 -6.08
N ARG A 17 -4.08 0.65 -5.30
CA ARG A 17 -3.32 -0.16 -4.36
C ARG A 17 -3.29 0.50 -3.00
N ILE A 18 -3.34 -0.34 -1.97
CA ILE A 18 -3.04 0.01 -0.59
C ILE A 18 -1.80 -0.77 -0.19
N VAL A 19 -0.79 -0.10 0.34
CA VAL A 19 0.36 -0.73 1.00
C VAL A 19 0.26 -0.50 2.49
N TYR A 20 0.41 -1.57 3.25
CA TYR A 20 0.20 -1.54 4.70
C TYR A 20 1.08 -2.57 5.42
N GLU A 21 1.20 -2.37 6.72
CA GLU A 21 1.80 -3.31 7.65
C GLU A 21 0.74 -3.83 8.62
N ILE A 22 0.94 -5.05 9.11
CA ILE A 22 0.06 -5.68 10.10
C ILE A 22 0.89 -5.86 11.36
N TYR A 23 0.38 -5.36 12.48
CA TYR A 23 0.92 -5.55 13.82
C TYR A 23 -0.09 -6.38 14.64
N PRO A 24 0.00 -7.72 14.62
CA PRO A 24 -1.04 -8.59 15.19
C PRO A 24 -1.18 -8.45 16.71
N ALA A 25 -0.07 -8.23 17.41
CA ALA A 25 -0.06 -8.04 18.86
C ALA A 25 -0.91 -6.82 19.27
N ASP A 26 -0.80 -5.75 18.50
CA ASP A 26 -1.50 -4.49 18.73
C ASP A 26 -2.87 -4.44 18.03
N ARG A 27 -3.24 -5.50 17.29
CA ARG A 27 -4.43 -5.55 16.42
C ARG A 27 -4.54 -4.35 15.49
N LEU A 28 -3.40 -3.88 14.97
CA LEU A 28 -3.28 -2.66 14.19
C LEU A 28 -2.91 -2.98 12.74
N VAL A 29 -3.56 -2.28 11.80
CA VAL A 29 -3.17 -2.24 10.39
C VAL A 29 -2.73 -0.82 10.07
N LEU A 30 -1.43 -0.62 9.82
CA LEU A 30 -0.87 0.68 9.48
C LEU A 30 -0.86 0.86 7.97
N VAL A 31 -1.72 1.74 7.46
CA VAL A 31 -1.76 2.09 6.04
C VAL A 31 -0.65 3.10 5.75
N LEU A 32 0.32 2.70 4.92
CA LEU A 32 1.45 3.55 4.54
C LEU A 32 1.12 4.39 3.30
N MET A 33 0.38 3.82 2.35
CA MET A 33 0.06 4.51 1.10
C MET A 33 -1.19 3.93 0.43
N ILE A 34 -2.02 4.81 -0.12
CA ILE A 34 -3.12 4.48 -1.02
C ILE A 34 -3.03 5.33 -2.29
N GLY A 35 -3.31 4.76 -3.45
CA GLY A 35 -3.22 5.49 -4.72
C GLY A 35 -3.46 4.63 -5.95
N PRO A 36 -3.61 5.26 -7.13
CA PRO A 36 -3.78 4.56 -8.40
C PRO A 36 -2.53 3.73 -8.73
N ARG A 37 -2.70 2.66 -9.53
CA ARG A 37 -1.62 1.74 -9.93
C ARG A 37 -0.48 2.43 -10.68
N GLU A 38 -0.81 3.43 -11.48
CA GLU A 38 0.15 4.19 -12.29
C GLU A 38 1.06 5.03 -11.38
N GLY A 39 2.38 4.93 -11.57
CA GLY A 39 3.38 5.63 -10.75
C GLY A 39 3.48 5.18 -9.28
N PHE A 40 2.62 4.26 -8.81
CA PHE A 40 2.50 3.89 -7.40
C PHE A 40 3.81 3.41 -6.77
N TYR A 41 4.51 2.47 -7.43
CA TYR A 41 5.74 1.89 -6.89
C TYR A 41 6.92 2.86 -6.94
N GLU A 42 6.95 3.79 -7.90
CA GLU A 42 7.96 4.83 -7.94
C GLU A 42 7.79 5.84 -6.81
N ALA A 43 6.54 6.23 -6.53
CA ALA A 43 6.22 7.09 -5.40
C ALA A 43 6.50 6.38 -4.06
N LEU A 44 6.19 5.08 -3.97
CA LEU A 44 6.51 4.28 -2.79
C LEU A 44 8.03 4.22 -2.56
N ARG A 45 8.82 3.86 -3.57
CA ARG A 45 10.29 3.78 -3.45
C ARG A 45 10.93 5.09 -2.98
N ARG A 46 10.39 6.24 -3.37
CA ARG A 46 10.86 7.55 -2.91
C ARG A 46 10.56 7.85 -1.44
N ARG A 47 9.58 7.17 -0.84
CA ARG A 47 9.14 7.41 0.55
C ARG A 47 9.76 6.44 1.56
N VAL A 48 10.08 5.23 1.12
CA VAL A 48 10.60 4.15 1.97
C VAL A 48 12.04 3.74 1.60
N GLY A 49 12.66 4.46 0.66
CA GLY A 49 14.06 4.34 0.28
C GLY A 49 14.87 5.53 0.76
#